data_AF-W1YK33-F1
#
_entry.id   AF-W1YK33-F1
#
_cell.length_a   1.000
_cell.length_b   1.000
_cell.length_c   1.000
_cell.angle_alpha   90.00
_cell.angle_beta   90.00
_cell.angle_gamma   90.00
#
_symmetry.space_group_name_H-M   'P 1'
#
loop_
_entity.id
_entity.type
_entity.pdbx_description
1 polymer ?
#
loop_
_entity_poly.entity_id
_entity_poly.type
_entity_poly.pdbx_seq_one_letter_code
_entity_poly.pdbx_strand_id
1 'polypeptide(L)' 'GKDPVLLVPPQLRPLLARYARLFAPGLHVLSYNEVPDELELKIMGALS' A
#
# COMPACT_ATOMS: atom_id res chain seq x y z
N GLY A 1 -4.26 16.05 -5.47
CA GLY A 1 -4.69 14.84 -4.75
C GLY A 1 -3.49 13.94 -4.65
N LYS A 2 -3.26 13.31 -3.49
CA LYS A 2 -2.20 12.30 -3.36
C LYS A 2 -2.79 10.95 -3.76
N ASP A 3 -2.05 10.15 -4.52
CA ASP A 3 -2.49 8.82 -4.88
C ASP A 3 -2.58 7.94 -3.62
N PRO A 4 -3.64 7.14 -3.46
CA PRO A 4 -3.80 6.29 -2.29
C PRO A 4 -2.72 5.21 -2.28
N VAL A 5 -2.11 5.02 -1.11
CA VAL A 5 -1.08 4.00 -0.87
C VAL A 5 -1.56 3.05 0.22
N LEU A 6 -1.51 1.75 -0.06
CA LEU A 6 -1.76 0.68 0.90
C LEU A 6 -0.43 0.05 1.31
N LEU A 7 -0.13 0.10 2.61
CA LEU A 7 1.04 -0.55 3.21
C LEU A 7 0.69 -1.97 3.62
N VAL A 8 1.52 -2.95 3.24
CA VAL A 8 1.28 -4.37 3.49
C VAL A 8 2.55 -5.11 3.92
N PRO A 9 2.43 -6.26 4.62
CA PRO A 9 3.55 -7.16 4.83
C PRO A 9 4.17 -7.62 3.49
N PRO A 10 5.52 -7.75 3.38
CA PRO A 10 6.19 -8.09 2.13
C PRO A 10 5.65 -9.35 1.43
N GLN A 11 5.23 -10.34 2.22
CA GLN A 11 4.73 -11.63 1.75
C GLN A 11 3.39 -11.52 0.99
N LEU A 12 2.54 -10.55 1.37
CA LEU A 12 1.20 -10.36 0.80
C LEU A 12 1.20 -9.38 -0.38
N ARG A 13 2.27 -8.61 -0.54
CA ARG A 13 2.44 -7.59 -1.58
C ARG A 13 2.03 -8.06 -2.99
N PRO A 14 2.59 -9.14 -3.58
CA PRO A 14 2.31 -9.47 -4.98
C PRO A 14 0.84 -9.84 -5.20
N LEU A 15 0.21 -10.50 -4.23
CA LEU A 15 -1.19 -10.89 -4.29
C LEU A 15 -2.09 -9.66 -4.24
N LEU A 16 -1.89 -8.80 -3.25
CA LEU A 16 -2.71 -7.61 -3.04
C LEU A 16 -2.50 -6.58 -4.16
N ALA A 17 -1.27 -6.42 -4.66
CA ALA A 17 -0.99 -5.55 -5.81
C ALA A 17 -1.72 -6.03 -7.08
N ARG A 18 -1.82 -7.35 -7.30
CA ARG A 18 -2.56 -7.90 -8.45
C ARG A 18 -4.06 -7.63 -8.34
N TYR A 19 -4.65 -7.84 -7.16
CA TYR A 19 -6.07 -7.57 -6.97
C TYR A 19 -6.39 -6.08 -6.96
N ALA A 20 -5.56 -5.24 -6.32
CA ALA A 20 -5.72 -3.79 -6.29
C ALA A 20 -5.85 -3.19 -7.69
N ARG A 21 -5.06 -3.67 -8.64
CA ARG A 21 -5.15 -3.25 -10.04
C ARG A 21 -6.51 -3.57 -10.70
N LEU A 22 -7.23 -4.59 -10.23
CA LEU A 22 -8.53 -4.99 -10.78
C LEU A 22 -9.67 -4.15 -10.21
N PHE A 23 -9.64 -3.79 -8.92
CA PHE A 23 -10.76 -3.12 -8.25
C PHE A 23 -10.52 -1.63 -7.97
N ALA A 24 -9.27 -1.17 -7.93
CA ALA A 24 -8.90 0.21 -7.65
C ALA A 24 -7.74 0.68 -8.54
N PRO A 25 -8.02 1.05 -9.80
CA PRO A 25 -7.02 1.65 -10.69
C PRO A 25 -6.48 2.95 -10.07
N GLY A 26 -5.18 3.00 -9.77
CA GLY A 26 -4.54 4.13 -9.07
C GLY A 26 -4.20 3.87 -7.59
N LEU A 27 -4.58 2.72 -7.04
CA LEU A 27 -4.10 2.29 -5.71
C LEU A 27 -2.69 1.71 -5.81
N HIS A 28 -1.74 2.35 -5.12
CA HIS A 28 -0.39 1.85 -4.99
C HIS A 28 -0.29 0.91 -3.79
N VAL A 29 0.23 -0.29 -3.98
CA VAL A 29 0.50 -1.23 -2.89
C VAL A 29 2.01 -1.23 -2.66
N LEU A 30 2.44 -0.80 -1.48
CA LEU A 30 3.84 -0.79 -1.05
C LEU A 30 4.04 -1.76 0.11
N SER A 31 5.21 -2.41 0.17
CA SER A 31 5.56 -3.17 1.36
C SER A 31 6.27 -2.27 2.36
N TYR A 32 6.26 -2.67 3.65
CA TYR A 32 7.02 -1.93 4.68
C TYR A 32 8.51 -1.78 4.32
N ASN A 33 9.10 -2.76 3.62
CA ASN A 33 10.51 -2.74 3.22
C ASN A 33 10.83 -1.74 2.10
N GLU A 34 9.84 -1.22 1.38
CA GLU A 34 10.04 -0.24 0.31
C GLU A 34 9.92 1.20 0.80
N VAL A 35 9.48 1.40 2.05
CA VAL A 35 9.33 2.72 2.64
C VAL A 35 10.55 2.98 3.53
N PRO A 36 11.26 4.12 3.34
CA PRO A 36 12.33 4.51 4.25
C PRO A 36 11.80 4.73 5.67
N ASP A 37 12.55 4.29 6.68
CA ASP A 37 12.16 4.43 8.09
C ASP A 37 12.03 5.90 8.54
N GLU A 38 12.69 6.82 7.84
CA GLU A 38 12.68 8.27 8.10
C GLU A 38 11.43 8.97 7.56
N LEU A 39 10.51 8.26 6.90
CA LEU A 39 9.31 8.86 6.32
C LEU A 39 8.21 9.01 7.39
N GLU A 40 7.77 10.24 7.64
CA GLU A 40 6.58 10.47 8.47
C GLU A 40 5.30 9.99 7.74
N LEU A 41 4.78 8.85 8.19
CA LEU A 41 3.55 8.25 7.67
C LEU A 41 2.34 8.61 8.52
N LYS A 42 1.30 9.15 7.88
CA LYS A 42 -0.01 9.34 8.50
C LYS A 42 -0.98 8.26 8.02
N ILE A 43 -1.37 7.35 8.90
CA ILE A 43 -2.35 6.31 8.59
C ILE A 43 -3.74 6.95 8.51
N MET A 44 -4.38 6.85 7.35
CA MET A 44 -5.72 7.38 7.09
C MET A 44 -6.83 6.37 7.42
N GLY A 45 -6.49 5.09 7.55
CA GLY A 45 -7.41 4.00 7.86
C GLY A 45 -6.71 2.65 7.80
N ALA A 46 -7.36 1.61 8.32
CA ALA A 46 -6.90 0.23 8.28
C ALA A 46 -8.05 -0.68 7.82
N LEU A 47 -7.72 -1.78 7.16
CA LEU A 47 -8.69 -2.81 6.76
C LEU A 47 -8.83 -3.81 7.91
N SER A 48 -10.06 -4.04 8.37
CA SER A 48 -10.43 -5.03 9.39
C SER A 48 -11.06 -6.26 8.76
#